data_AF-A0A0D9ZYL4-F1
#
_entry.id   AF-A0A0D9ZYL4-F1
#
_cell.length_a   1.000
_cell.length_b   1.000
_cell.length_c   1.000
_cell.angle_alpha   90.00
_cell.angle_beta   90.00
_cell.angle_gamma   90.00
#
_symmetry.space_group_name_H-M   'P 1'
#
loop_
_entity.id
_entity.type
_entity.pdbx_description
1 polymer ?
#
loop_
_entity_poly.entity_id
_entity_poly.type
_entity_poly.pdbx_seq_one_letter_code
_entity_poly.pdbx_strand_id
1 'polypeptide(L)'
;MAVGGAGSSRSVAPCCCAVLLAAALLFSAPATTEAYDALDPNGNITIKWDVMSWTPDGYVAVVTMFNYQQFRHIQAPGWQLGWTWAKKEVIWSMVGAQTTEQGDCSKFKGGTPHCCKKDPTVVDLLPGTPYNMQIANCCKAGVINTFNQDASNAASSFQISVGLAGTTNKTVKLPKNFTLKAPGPGYTCGRAMIVRPTKFFTGDGRRATQALMTWNVTCTYSQFLAQKTPSCCVSLSSFYNDTIVNCPTCSCGCQNNGTSPGSCVNENSPYLQSAIDGPGKWTGQPLVQCTSHMCPIRIHWHVKLNYKEYWRVKITITNFNYRMNYTQWNLVAQHPNFNNITQLFSFNYKPLTPYGSKINDTAMFWGVKFYNDLLMQAGPLGNAQSELLLRKDSKDFTFDKGWAFPHRVYFNGDNCVMPPPDAYPWLPNASPLTKQPLTLSVLRSTREQMPPMVWYKYPREELKDAVKWKDGWFSHSFWFVGQLHFQASLSLNLTILTIFFHMLVVVCSASKQCHPK
;
A
#
# COMPACT_ATOMS: atom_id res chain seq x y z
N MET A 1 37.09 -57.46 -70.03
CA MET A 1 36.42 -58.28 -68.99
C MET A 1 36.54 -57.56 -67.66
N ALA A 2 35.41 -57.45 -66.96
CA ALA A 2 35.10 -57.12 -65.56
C ALA A 2 36.14 -56.40 -64.65
N VAL A 3 35.81 -55.21 -64.12
CA VAL A 3 35.15 -54.87 -62.83
C VAL A 3 36.15 -54.69 -61.67
N GLY A 4 36.05 -53.55 -60.97
CA GLY A 4 36.58 -53.35 -59.63
C GLY A 4 36.42 -51.90 -59.15
N GLY A 5 35.34 -51.60 -58.44
CA GLY A 5 35.09 -50.30 -57.82
C GLY A 5 35.68 -50.16 -56.41
N ALA A 6 35.97 -48.92 -56.00
CA ALA A 6 36.12 -48.53 -54.61
C ALA A 6 35.64 -47.09 -54.43
N GLY A 7 34.60 -46.91 -53.61
CA GLY A 7 33.96 -45.63 -53.32
C GLY A 7 34.77 -44.77 -52.36
N SER A 8 34.81 -43.46 -52.62
CA SER A 8 35.34 -42.44 -51.72
C SER A 8 34.19 -41.81 -50.93
N SER A 9 34.15 -42.10 -49.63
CA SER A 9 33.29 -41.44 -48.64
C SER A 9 33.89 -40.07 -48.31
N ARG A 10 33.19 -38.98 -48.65
CA ARG A 10 33.55 -37.62 -48.22
C ARG A 10 32.89 -37.33 -46.88
N SER A 11 33.70 -37.13 -45.85
CA SER A 11 33.28 -36.70 -44.51
C SER A 11 32.74 -35.26 -44.54
N VAL A 12 31.43 -35.09 -44.54
CA VAL A 12 30.74 -33.82 -44.29
C VAL A 12 30.44 -33.75 -42.80
N ALA A 13 31.38 -33.26 -41.98
CA ALA A 13 31.20 -33.26 -40.52
C ALA A 13 31.74 -32.07 -39.69
N PRO A 14 32.15 -30.89 -40.23
CA PRO A 14 32.43 -29.74 -39.36
C PRO A 14 31.28 -28.71 -39.31
N CYS A 15 30.40 -28.66 -40.32
CA CYS A 15 29.41 -27.57 -40.43
C CYS A 15 28.19 -27.76 -39.50
N CYS A 16 27.70 -29.00 -39.35
CA CYS A 16 26.55 -29.28 -38.48
C CYS A 16 26.84 -29.01 -37.00
N CYS A 17 28.06 -29.28 -36.50
CA CYS A 17 28.39 -29.03 -35.10
C CYS A 17 28.42 -27.53 -34.79
N ALA A 18 28.93 -26.68 -35.69
CA ALA A 18 28.96 -25.24 -35.50
C ALA A 18 27.55 -24.61 -35.51
N VAL A 19 26.66 -25.11 -36.39
CA VAL A 19 25.26 -24.66 -36.45
C VAL A 19 24.47 -25.12 -35.22
N LEU A 20 24.71 -26.34 -34.72
CA LEU A 20 24.09 -26.84 -33.49
C LEU A 20 24.59 -26.11 -32.25
N LEU A 21 25.88 -25.73 -32.18
CA LEU A 21 26.42 -24.90 -31.10
C LEU A 21 25.87 -23.47 -31.14
N ALA A 22 25.74 -22.88 -32.33
CA ALA A 22 25.13 -21.55 -32.48
C ALA A 22 23.64 -21.57 -32.12
N ALA A 23 22.91 -22.61 -32.51
CA ALA A 23 21.52 -22.80 -32.10
C ALA A 23 21.42 -23.02 -30.57
N ALA A 24 22.28 -23.84 -29.98
CA ALA A 24 22.31 -24.05 -28.53
C ALA A 24 22.65 -22.77 -27.75
N LEU A 25 23.51 -21.90 -28.29
CA LEU A 25 23.83 -20.58 -27.72
C LEU A 25 22.68 -19.57 -27.90
N LEU A 26 21.91 -19.65 -28.98
CA LEU A 26 20.70 -18.85 -29.18
C LEU A 26 19.52 -19.32 -28.31
N PHE A 27 19.43 -20.62 -28.01
CA PHE A 27 18.43 -21.19 -27.10
C PHE A 27 18.83 -21.11 -25.61
N SER A 28 20.09 -20.83 -25.30
CA SER A 28 20.59 -20.61 -23.93
C SER A 28 20.85 -19.14 -23.62
N ALA A 29 20.52 -18.22 -24.54
CA ALA A 29 20.40 -16.82 -24.19
C ALA A 29 19.35 -16.73 -23.07
N PRO A 30 19.71 -16.23 -21.86
CA PRO A 30 18.70 -15.97 -20.86
C PRO A 30 17.70 -15.03 -21.51
N ALA A 31 16.43 -15.46 -21.60
CA ALA A 31 15.35 -14.53 -21.85
C ALA A 31 15.60 -13.35 -20.92
N THR A 32 15.61 -12.13 -21.47
CA THR A 32 15.64 -10.93 -20.65
C THR A 32 14.65 -11.16 -19.53
N THR A 33 15.15 -11.37 -18.30
CA THR A 33 14.30 -11.48 -17.12
C THR A 33 13.77 -10.08 -16.95
N GLU A 34 12.72 -9.77 -17.69
CA GLU A 34 11.95 -8.59 -17.44
C GLU A 34 11.49 -8.75 -16.00
N ALA A 35 11.94 -7.79 -15.22
CA ALA A 35 11.80 -7.68 -13.78
C ALA A 35 10.33 -7.46 -13.38
N TYR A 36 9.46 -8.36 -13.80
CA TYR A 36 8.04 -8.29 -13.52
C TYR A 36 7.78 -8.69 -12.08
N ASP A 37 6.91 -7.94 -11.43
CA ASP A 37 6.40 -8.27 -10.11
C ASP A 37 5.50 -9.51 -10.23
N ALA A 38 5.89 -10.62 -9.60
CA ALA A 38 5.15 -11.88 -9.70
C ALA A 38 3.71 -11.76 -9.16
N LEU A 39 3.44 -10.84 -8.24
CA LEU A 39 2.10 -10.60 -7.71
C LEU A 39 1.29 -9.58 -8.52
N ASP A 40 1.90 -8.93 -9.51
CA ASP A 40 1.22 -7.99 -10.39
C ASP A 40 1.84 -8.00 -11.81
N PRO A 41 1.77 -9.13 -12.54
CA PRO A 41 2.48 -9.29 -13.81
C PRO A 41 1.96 -8.36 -14.92
N ASN A 42 0.72 -7.88 -14.80
CA ASN A 42 0.09 -6.97 -15.76
C ASN A 42 0.05 -5.52 -15.26
N GLY A 43 0.62 -5.25 -14.08
CA GLY A 43 0.61 -3.95 -13.43
C GLY A 43 1.40 -2.92 -14.21
N ASN A 44 0.74 -1.83 -14.60
CA ASN A 44 1.39 -0.71 -15.29
C ASN A 44 0.73 0.62 -14.98
N ILE A 45 1.45 1.70 -15.31
CA ILE A 45 0.88 3.03 -15.41
C ILE A 45 0.74 3.35 -16.90
N THR A 46 -0.47 3.69 -17.32
CA THR A 46 -0.73 4.11 -18.70
C THR A 46 -0.97 5.61 -18.74
N ILE A 47 -0.14 6.33 -19.47
CA ILE A 47 -0.32 7.74 -19.79
C ILE A 47 -1.04 7.80 -21.13
N LYS A 48 -2.29 8.24 -21.10
CA LYS A 48 -3.11 8.45 -22.28
C LYS A 48 -3.12 9.93 -22.64
N TRP A 49 -2.90 10.22 -23.90
CA TRP A 49 -2.90 11.58 -24.45
C TRP A 49 -4.01 11.71 -25.48
N ASP A 50 -5.05 12.48 -25.13
CA ASP A 50 -6.22 12.71 -25.97
C ASP A 50 -6.19 14.12 -26.56
N VAL A 51 -6.01 14.24 -27.88
CA VAL A 51 -6.09 15.53 -28.59
C VAL A 51 -7.56 15.90 -28.76
N MET A 52 -7.96 17.00 -28.14
CA MET A 52 -9.36 17.44 -28.06
C MET A 52 -9.73 18.40 -29.18
N SER A 53 -8.80 19.29 -29.55
CA SER A 53 -9.00 20.27 -30.61
C SER A 53 -7.68 20.72 -31.23
N TRP A 54 -7.74 21.23 -32.47
CA TRP A 54 -6.61 21.88 -33.14
C TRP A 54 -6.59 23.37 -32.81
N THR A 55 -5.40 23.94 -32.69
CA THR A 55 -5.18 25.40 -32.60
C THR A 55 -4.48 25.88 -33.89
N PRO A 56 -4.36 27.20 -34.13
CA PRO A 56 -3.69 27.72 -35.33
C PRO A 56 -2.24 27.22 -35.49
N ASP A 57 -1.54 26.92 -34.39
CA ASP A 57 -0.13 26.54 -34.36
C ASP A 57 0.13 25.19 -33.65
N GLY A 58 -0.91 24.43 -33.31
CA GLY A 58 -0.77 23.15 -32.61
C GLY A 58 -2.10 22.54 -32.18
N TYR A 59 -2.23 22.19 -30.91
CA TYR A 59 -3.41 21.49 -30.39
C TYR A 59 -3.63 21.67 -28.88
N VAL A 60 -4.85 21.36 -28.44
CA VAL A 60 -5.21 21.19 -27.03
C VAL A 60 -5.41 19.71 -26.76
N ALA A 61 -4.82 19.21 -25.68
CA ALA A 61 -4.95 17.81 -25.27
C ALA A 61 -5.23 17.66 -23.78
N VAL A 62 -5.86 16.55 -23.42
CA VAL A 62 -5.98 16.07 -22.05
C VAL A 62 -5.06 14.86 -21.89
N VAL A 63 -4.16 14.96 -20.92
CA VAL A 63 -3.23 13.89 -20.56
C VAL A 63 -3.74 13.26 -19.27
N THR A 64 -4.02 11.96 -19.31
CA THR A 64 -4.50 11.21 -18.14
C THR A 64 -3.56 10.06 -17.85
N MET A 65 -3.07 9.98 -16.61
CA MET A 65 -2.33 8.83 -16.12
C MET A 65 -3.27 7.91 -15.34
N PHE A 66 -3.33 6.65 -15.74
CA PHE A 66 -4.08 5.60 -15.06
C PHE A 66 -3.10 4.67 -14.35
N ASN A 67 -3.38 4.37 -13.08
CA ASN A 67 -2.66 3.36 -12.33
C ASN A 67 -3.43 2.03 -12.36
N TYR A 68 -2.96 1.10 -13.19
CA TYR A 68 -3.50 -0.26 -13.30
C TYR A 68 -2.78 -1.27 -12.41
N GLN A 69 -1.89 -0.81 -11.54
CA GLN A 69 -1.22 -1.68 -10.57
C GLN A 69 -2.20 -2.11 -9.48
N GLN A 70 -2.05 -3.34 -8.98
CA GLN A 70 -2.99 -3.94 -8.04
C GLN A 70 -2.81 -3.40 -6.62
N PHE A 71 -1.56 -3.18 -6.19
CA PHE A 71 -1.22 -2.79 -4.81
C PHE A 71 -0.12 -1.72 -4.71
N ARG A 72 0.47 -1.25 -5.82
CA ARG A 72 1.43 -0.13 -5.80
C ARG A 72 0.74 1.20 -6.13
N HIS A 73 0.65 2.09 -5.15
CA HIS A 73 0.16 3.46 -5.36
C HIS A 73 1.32 4.45 -5.46
N ILE A 74 1.07 5.60 -6.09
CA ILE A 74 2.00 6.73 -6.10
C ILE A 74 1.71 7.58 -4.87
N GLN A 75 2.62 7.55 -3.91
CA GLN A 75 2.54 8.35 -2.67
C GLN A 75 3.13 9.76 -2.85
N ALA A 76 2.97 10.62 -1.85
CA ALA A 76 3.64 11.93 -1.80
C ALA A 76 5.18 11.77 -1.83
N PRO A 77 5.95 12.65 -2.51
CA PRO A 77 5.58 13.93 -3.14
C PRO A 77 4.87 13.83 -4.50
N GLY A 78 4.46 12.62 -4.92
CA GLY A 78 3.68 12.40 -6.12
C GLY A 78 4.53 12.13 -7.37
N TRP A 79 3.84 12.02 -8.50
CA TRP A 79 4.49 11.79 -9.79
C TRP A 79 5.13 13.06 -10.37
N GLN A 80 6.20 12.87 -11.14
CA GLN A 80 6.77 13.84 -12.07
C GLN A 80 6.86 13.18 -13.44
N LEU A 81 6.23 13.80 -14.44
CA LEU A 81 6.16 13.28 -15.79
C LEU A 81 7.01 14.16 -16.71
N GLY A 82 8.03 13.58 -17.33
CA GLY A 82 8.85 14.25 -18.34
C GLY A 82 8.73 13.58 -19.70
N TRP A 83 8.98 14.33 -20.75
CA TRP A 83 9.11 13.82 -22.12
C TRP A 83 9.99 14.76 -22.94
N THR A 84 10.36 14.35 -24.15
CA THR A 84 11.08 15.19 -25.11
C THR A 84 10.21 15.47 -26.33
N TRP A 85 10.04 16.74 -26.66
CA TRP A 85 9.37 17.16 -27.89
C TRP A 85 10.11 16.68 -29.14
N ALA A 86 9.35 16.27 -30.15
CA ALA A 86 9.91 15.71 -31.38
C ALA A 86 10.58 16.77 -32.27
N LYS A 87 10.11 18.01 -32.20
CA LYS A 87 10.60 19.16 -32.98
C LYS A 87 10.95 20.31 -32.02
N LYS A 88 10.20 21.42 -32.10
CA LYS A 88 10.38 22.69 -31.38
C LYS A 88 9.06 23.11 -30.73
N GLU A 89 8.23 22.14 -30.38
CA GLU A 89 6.96 22.35 -29.71
C GLU A 89 7.18 23.09 -28.38
N VAL A 90 6.19 23.89 -27.99
CA VAL A 90 6.18 24.63 -26.72
C VAL A 90 4.84 24.42 -26.01
N ILE A 91 4.80 24.73 -24.72
CA ILE A 91 3.57 24.68 -23.93
C ILE A 91 3.04 26.09 -23.77
N TRP A 92 1.88 26.39 -24.35
CA TRP A 92 1.23 27.69 -24.21
C TRP A 92 0.59 27.84 -22.84
N SER A 93 -0.12 26.82 -22.37
CA SER A 93 -0.80 26.83 -21.07
C SER A 93 -1.07 25.42 -20.57
N MET A 94 -1.32 25.31 -19.26
CA MET A 94 -1.69 24.07 -18.58
C MET A 94 -2.78 24.32 -17.55
N VAL A 95 -3.63 23.30 -17.31
CA VAL A 95 -4.67 23.29 -16.28
C VAL A 95 -4.60 21.95 -15.56
N GLY A 96 -4.68 21.94 -14.22
CA GLY A 96 -4.56 20.75 -13.38
C GLY A 96 -3.13 20.32 -13.06
N ALA A 97 -2.13 20.77 -13.83
CA ALA A 97 -0.71 20.51 -13.60
C ALA A 97 0.13 21.71 -14.03
N GLN A 98 1.41 21.73 -13.65
CA GLN A 98 2.37 22.76 -14.05
C GLN A 98 3.75 22.17 -14.36
N THR A 99 4.54 22.90 -15.13
CA THR A 99 5.94 22.57 -15.38
C THR A 99 6.80 23.07 -14.22
N THR A 100 7.84 22.31 -13.90
CA THR A 100 8.82 22.67 -12.86
C THR A 100 9.70 23.86 -13.26
N GLU A 101 9.92 24.05 -14.56
CA GLU A 101 10.72 25.14 -15.12
C GLU A 101 10.08 25.68 -16.41
N GLN A 102 10.22 26.98 -16.66
CA GLN A 102 9.78 27.61 -17.92
C GLN A 102 10.79 27.42 -19.07
N GLY A 103 12.10 27.52 -18.77
CA GLY A 103 13.17 27.53 -19.78
C GLY A 103 13.30 28.85 -20.54
N ASP A 104 14.15 28.87 -21.57
CA ASP A 104 14.39 30.08 -22.39
C ASP A 104 13.28 30.29 -23.44
N CYS A 105 12.38 31.22 -23.13
CA CYS A 105 11.31 31.65 -24.01
C CYS A 105 11.59 32.97 -24.74
N SER A 106 12.84 33.48 -24.76
CA SER A 106 13.21 34.79 -25.32
C SER A 106 12.82 35.01 -26.79
N LYS A 107 12.63 33.91 -27.55
CA LYS A 107 12.19 33.95 -28.96
C LYS A 107 10.76 34.45 -29.14
N PHE A 108 9.93 34.43 -28.10
CA PHE A 108 8.54 34.84 -28.14
C PHE A 108 8.39 36.27 -27.65
N LYS A 109 8.22 37.22 -28.59
CA LYS A 109 8.14 38.67 -28.31
C LYS A 109 6.75 39.17 -27.89
N GLY A 110 5.71 38.37 -28.10
CA GLY A 110 4.32 38.70 -27.76
C GLY A 110 3.89 37.98 -26.48
N GLY A 111 3.15 36.87 -26.64
CA GLY A 111 2.81 35.99 -25.53
C GLY A 111 3.97 35.08 -25.17
N THR A 112 4.33 35.02 -23.89
CA THR A 112 5.33 34.09 -23.38
C THR A 112 4.68 32.73 -23.12
N PRO A 113 5.17 31.64 -23.72
CA PRO A 113 4.67 30.30 -23.40
C PRO A 113 4.92 29.94 -21.93
N HIS A 114 4.04 29.10 -21.38
CA HIS A 114 4.20 28.50 -20.06
C HIS A 114 5.52 27.70 -19.93
N CYS A 115 5.94 27.02 -21.00
CA CYS A 115 7.24 26.35 -21.03
C CYS A 115 7.80 26.23 -22.45
N CYS A 116 9.08 26.56 -22.62
CA CYS A 116 9.84 26.47 -23.88
C CYS A 116 10.94 25.41 -23.85
N LYS A 117 11.08 24.65 -22.76
CA LYS A 117 12.05 23.55 -22.70
C LYS A 117 11.68 22.47 -23.72
N LYS A 118 12.70 21.89 -24.36
CA LYS A 118 12.52 20.74 -25.26
C LYS A 118 12.13 19.48 -24.49
N ASP A 119 12.54 19.39 -23.22
CA ASP A 119 12.35 18.29 -22.30
C ASP A 119 11.63 18.73 -21.01
N PRO A 120 10.36 19.17 -21.09
CA PRO A 120 9.64 19.64 -19.91
C PRO A 120 9.45 18.53 -18.88
N THR A 121 9.46 18.90 -17.61
CA THR A 121 9.03 18.04 -16.49
C THR A 121 7.82 18.67 -15.82
N VAL A 122 6.73 17.90 -15.76
CA VAL A 122 5.41 18.30 -15.25
C VAL A 122 5.14 17.63 -13.91
N VAL A 123 4.52 18.39 -13.02
CA VAL A 123 4.01 17.95 -11.72
C VAL A 123 2.55 18.35 -11.58
N ASP A 124 1.80 17.54 -10.85
CA ASP A 124 0.40 17.85 -10.50
C ASP A 124 0.33 19.08 -9.58
N LEU A 125 -0.80 19.76 -9.61
CA LEU A 125 -1.05 20.86 -8.67
C LEU A 125 -1.42 20.33 -7.27
N LEU A 126 -1.32 21.20 -6.27
CA LEU A 126 -1.64 20.85 -4.88
C LEU A 126 -3.16 20.85 -4.62
N PRO A 127 -3.65 20.08 -3.62
CA PRO A 127 -5.01 20.20 -3.13
C PRO A 127 -5.34 21.64 -2.72
N GLY A 128 -6.57 22.10 -3.00
CA GLY A 128 -7.00 23.48 -2.72
C GLY A 128 -6.72 24.49 -3.84
N THR A 129 -6.19 24.04 -4.98
CA THR A 129 -6.04 24.85 -6.19
C THR A 129 -7.38 25.52 -6.59
N PRO A 130 -7.41 26.79 -7.02
CA PRO A 130 -8.61 27.45 -7.52
C PRO A 130 -9.36 26.67 -8.61
N TYR A 131 -10.71 26.72 -8.59
CA TYR A 131 -11.57 25.94 -9.50
C TYR A 131 -11.28 26.15 -11.00
N ASN A 132 -10.91 27.37 -11.39
CA ASN A 132 -10.55 27.71 -12.78
C ASN A 132 -9.24 27.06 -13.26
N MET A 133 -8.43 26.52 -12.34
CA MET A 133 -7.19 25.80 -12.63
C MET A 133 -7.33 24.29 -12.41
N GLN A 134 -8.54 23.81 -12.11
CA GLN A 134 -8.82 22.38 -11.94
C GLN A 134 -9.43 21.76 -13.20
N ILE A 135 -9.19 20.46 -13.33
CA ILE A 135 -9.84 19.54 -14.27
C ILE A 135 -10.25 18.26 -13.51
N ALA A 136 -11.03 17.38 -14.13
CA ALA A 136 -11.37 16.09 -13.53
C ALA A 136 -10.12 15.29 -13.13
N ASN A 137 -10.15 14.64 -11.96
CA ASN A 137 -9.07 13.78 -11.45
C ASN A 137 -7.72 14.47 -11.12
N CYS A 138 -7.64 15.81 -11.12
CA CYS A 138 -6.59 16.57 -10.42
C CYS A 138 -7.18 17.14 -9.10
N CYS A 139 -6.52 17.92 -8.25
CA CYS A 139 -5.11 18.27 -8.08
C CYS A 139 -4.70 17.60 -6.77
N LYS A 140 -4.05 16.45 -6.84
CA LYS A 140 -3.82 15.57 -5.68
C LYS A 140 -2.35 15.57 -5.26
N ALA A 141 -1.60 16.62 -5.61
CA ALA A 141 -0.15 16.68 -5.42
C ALA A 141 0.56 15.44 -5.99
N GLY A 142 0.03 14.89 -7.08
CA GLY A 142 0.61 13.76 -7.80
C GLY A 142 0.38 12.41 -7.14
N VAL A 143 -0.50 12.31 -6.14
CA VAL A 143 -0.88 11.04 -5.52
C VAL A 143 -1.88 10.30 -6.41
N ILE A 144 -1.61 9.01 -6.68
CA ILE A 144 -2.50 8.15 -7.48
C ILE A 144 -2.65 6.80 -6.79
N ASN A 145 -3.89 6.45 -6.42
CA ASN A 145 -4.19 5.17 -5.79
C ASN A 145 -4.18 4.01 -6.76
N THR A 146 -4.22 2.79 -6.24
CA THR A 146 -4.50 1.60 -7.05
C THR A 146 -5.98 1.51 -7.34
N PHE A 147 -6.32 0.94 -8.50
CA PHE A 147 -7.71 0.69 -8.87
C PHE A 147 -8.44 -0.19 -7.84
N ASN A 148 -7.70 -1.10 -7.18
CA ASN A 148 -8.26 -2.00 -6.17
C ASN A 148 -8.58 -1.34 -4.84
N GLN A 149 -7.78 -0.36 -4.42
CA GLN A 149 -7.91 0.31 -3.13
C GLN A 149 -8.89 1.49 -3.22
N ASP A 150 -8.80 2.28 -4.30
CA ASP A 150 -9.71 3.41 -4.55
C ASP A 150 -9.78 3.72 -6.06
N ALA A 151 -10.71 3.06 -6.75
CA ALA A 151 -10.91 3.22 -8.19
C ALA A 151 -11.19 4.68 -8.61
N SER A 152 -11.83 5.48 -7.75
CA SER A 152 -12.12 6.89 -8.05
C SER A 152 -10.87 7.75 -8.08
N ASN A 153 -9.83 7.35 -7.34
CA ASN A 153 -8.57 8.07 -7.21
C ASN A 153 -7.40 7.41 -7.96
N ALA A 154 -7.68 6.40 -8.78
CA ALA A 154 -6.69 5.64 -9.55
C ALA A 154 -6.27 6.32 -10.87
N ALA A 155 -6.66 7.58 -11.08
CA ALA A 155 -6.24 8.39 -12.21
C ALA A 155 -5.83 9.80 -11.78
N SER A 156 -4.94 10.41 -12.56
CA SER A 156 -4.58 11.83 -12.49
C SER A 156 -4.65 12.42 -13.88
N SER A 157 -5.18 13.63 -14.05
CA SER A 157 -5.24 14.24 -15.38
C SER A 157 -4.90 15.72 -15.38
N PHE A 158 -4.42 16.21 -16.51
CA PHE A 158 -4.18 17.62 -16.75
C PHE A 158 -4.45 17.96 -18.22
N GLN A 159 -4.80 19.21 -18.49
CA GLN A 159 -4.94 19.73 -19.84
C GLN A 159 -3.68 20.51 -20.22
N ILE A 160 -3.29 20.39 -21.48
CA ILE A 160 -2.12 21.05 -22.05
C ILE A 160 -2.48 21.67 -23.40
N SER A 161 -2.09 22.92 -23.61
CA SER A 161 -2.11 23.57 -24.92
C SER A 161 -0.69 23.58 -25.48
N VAL A 162 -0.50 22.90 -26.61
CA VAL A 162 0.80 22.71 -27.26
C VAL A 162 0.86 23.58 -28.51
N GLY A 163 1.89 24.41 -28.62
CA GLY A 163 2.19 25.27 -29.75
C GLY A 163 3.36 24.76 -30.59
N LEU A 164 3.54 25.37 -31.76
CA LEU A 164 4.54 24.98 -32.78
C LEU A 164 4.51 23.47 -33.13
N ALA A 165 3.33 22.87 -33.03
CA ALA A 165 3.08 21.46 -33.30
C ALA A 165 2.35 21.28 -34.63
N GLY A 166 2.11 20.03 -35.02
CA GLY A 166 1.22 19.74 -36.14
C GLY A 166 -0.24 20.06 -35.77
N THR A 167 -1.01 20.54 -36.75
CA THR A 167 -2.42 20.91 -36.62
C THR A 167 -3.36 19.86 -37.23
N THR A 168 -2.83 18.70 -37.59
CA THR A 168 -3.59 17.58 -38.14
C THR A 168 -3.02 16.25 -37.67
N ASN A 169 -3.83 15.19 -37.72
CA ASN A 169 -3.42 13.83 -37.38
C ASN A 169 -2.20 13.29 -38.16
N LYS A 170 -1.92 13.84 -39.36
CA LYS A 170 -0.74 13.49 -40.18
C LYS A 170 0.51 14.29 -39.82
N THR A 171 0.33 15.53 -39.37
CA THR A 171 1.45 16.47 -39.15
C THR A 171 1.99 16.43 -37.71
N VAL A 172 1.13 16.07 -36.73
CA VAL A 172 1.54 15.89 -35.34
C VAL A 172 2.62 14.81 -35.25
N LYS A 173 3.69 15.12 -34.51
CA LYS A 173 4.71 14.15 -34.13
C LYS A 173 4.57 13.86 -32.65
N LEU A 174 4.55 12.58 -32.31
CA LEU A 174 4.40 12.14 -30.93
C LEU A 174 5.68 12.48 -30.16
N PRO A 175 5.57 12.91 -28.89
CA PRO A 175 6.73 13.09 -28.03
C PRO A 175 7.51 11.78 -27.86
N LYS A 176 8.78 11.91 -27.49
CA LYS A 176 9.72 10.80 -27.31
C LYS A 176 10.26 10.80 -25.89
N ASN A 177 10.90 9.71 -25.49
CA ASN A 177 11.64 9.61 -24.23
C ASN A 177 10.82 10.03 -23.00
N PHE A 178 9.66 9.39 -22.82
CA PHE A 178 8.87 9.61 -21.62
C PHE A 178 9.63 9.11 -20.39
N THR A 179 9.61 9.91 -19.34
CA THR A 179 10.19 9.59 -18.04
C THR A 179 9.10 9.77 -16.99
N LEU A 180 8.92 8.76 -16.14
CA LEU A 180 7.99 8.83 -15.02
C LEU A 180 8.80 8.64 -13.75
N LYS A 181 8.86 9.68 -12.93
CA LYS A 181 9.36 9.58 -11.56
C LYS A 181 8.16 9.51 -10.66
N ALA A 182 8.03 8.45 -9.90
CA ALA A 182 7.10 8.37 -8.78
C ALA A 182 7.96 7.97 -7.59
N PRO A 183 7.80 8.62 -6.42
CA PRO A 183 8.86 8.87 -5.43
C PRO A 183 10.02 7.85 -5.47
N GLY A 184 11.11 8.22 -6.13
CA GLY A 184 12.22 7.31 -6.46
C GLY A 184 12.36 7.00 -7.96
N PRO A 185 13.42 6.27 -8.36
CA PRO A 185 13.49 5.65 -9.66
C PRO A 185 12.60 4.39 -9.71
N GLY A 186 12.40 3.79 -10.87
CA GLY A 186 11.75 2.47 -10.97
C GLY A 186 10.84 2.26 -12.15
N TYR A 187 10.26 3.34 -12.69
CA TYR A 187 9.42 3.24 -13.89
C TYR A 187 10.24 3.41 -15.16
N THR A 188 10.03 2.49 -16.10
CA THR A 188 10.54 2.60 -17.46
C THR A 188 9.35 2.73 -18.40
N CYS A 189 9.31 3.82 -19.16
CA CYS A 189 8.23 4.09 -20.10
C CYS A 189 8.61 3.66 -21.52
N GLY A 190 7.66 3.03 -22.21
CA GLY A 190 7.78 2.68 -23.62
C GLY A 190 7.65 3.89 -24.55
N ARG A 191 7.67 3.61 -25.86
CA ARG A 191 7.36 4.62 -26.88
C ARG A 191 5.86 4.94 -26.92
N ALA A 192 5.51 6.15 -27.33
CA ALA A 192 4.14 6.52 -27.56
C ALA A 192 3.56 5.77 -28.78
N MET A 193 2.38 5.16 -28.61
CA MET A 193 1.69 4.38 -29.64
C MET A 193 0.31 4.95 -29.91
N ILE A 194 0.01 5.22 -31.18
CA ILE A 194 -1.32 5.68 -31.60
C ILE A 194 -2.32 4.56 -31.36
N VAL A 195 -3.43 4.88 -30.70
CA VAL A 195 -4.53 3.96 -30.43
C VAL A 195 -5.83 4.52 -30.99
N ARG A 196 -6.91 3.74 -30.89
CA ARG A 196 -8.24 4.20 -31.28
C ARG A 196 -8.61 5.48 -30.50
N PRO A 197 -9.14 6.54 -31.14
CA PRO A 197 -9.41 7.77 -30.44
C PRO A 197 -10.49 7.59 -29.36
N THR A 198 -10.23 8.11 -28.16
CA THR A 198 -11.11 8.00 -26.98
C THR A 198 -12.47 8.61 -27.26
N LYS A 199 -13.53 7.94 -26.79
CA LYS A 199 -14.89 8.50 -26.74
C LYS A 199 -15.20 8.99 -25.33
N PHE A 200 -15.72 10.20 -25.22
CA PHE A 200 -16.17 10.81 -23.98
C PHE A 200 -17.68 10.91 -24.00
N PHE A 201 -18.32 10.41 -22.96
CA PHE A 201 -19.77 10.51 -22.79
C PHE A 201 -20.07 11.65 -21.83
N THR A 202 -21.14 12.40 -22.10
CA THR A 202 -21.69 13.34 -21.13
C THR A 202 -22.19 12.60 -19.89
N GLY A 203 -22.29 13.27 -18.75
CA GLY A 203 -22.71 12.64 -17.49
C GLY A 203 -24.10 12.01 -17.54
N ASP A 204 -24.98 12.51 -18.42
CA ASP A 204 -26.31 11.94 -18.71
C ASP A 204 -26.29 10.81 -19.75
N GLY A 205 -25.11 10.50 -20.32
CA GLY A 205 -24.89 9.45 -21.32
C GLY A 205 -25.43 9.73 -22.72
N ARG A 206 -26.10 10.87 -22.95
CA ARG A 206 -26.84 11.14 -24.19
C ARG A 206 -25.98 11.62 -25.34
N ARG A 207 -24.84 12.27 -25.06
CA ARG A 207 -23.93 12.79 -26.07
C ARG A 207 -22.56 12.12 -25.94
N ALA A 208 -22.06 11.63 -27.07
CA ALA A 208 -20.69 11.17 -27.19
C ALA A 208 -19.87 12.18 -28.00
N THR A 209 -18.72 12.59 -27.47
CA THR A 209 -17.67 13.30 -28.20
C THR A 209 -16.47 12.38 -28.35
N GLN A 210 -15.56 12.69 -29.26
CA GLN A 210 -14.39 11.86 -29.52
C GLN A 210 -13.14 12.73 -29.62
N ALA A 211 -12.03 12.24 -29.08
CA ALA A 211 -10.72 12.81 -29.34
C ALA A 211 -10.41 12.75 -30.85
N LEU A 212 -9.72 13.77 -31.36
CA LEU A 212 -9.28 13.82 -32.76
C LEU A 212 -8.13 12.84 -33.01
N MET A 213 -7.33 12.58 -31.97
CA MET A 213 -6.21 11.63 -31.98
C MET A 213 -5.92 11.19 -30.55
N THR A 214 -5.61 9.91 -30.35
CA THR A 214 -5.20 9.38 -29.04
C THR A 214 -3.93 8.56 -29.18
N TRP A 215 -3.01 8.71 -28.24
CA TRP A 215 -1.89 7.78 -28.07
C TRP A 215 -1.68 7.42 -26.60
N ASN A 216 -1.14 6.22 -26.40
CA ASN A 216 -0.80 5.70 -25.07
C ASN A 216 0.71 5.56 -24.94
N VAL A 217 1.19 5.77 -23.72
CA VAL A 217 2.52 5.40 -23.26
C VAL A 217 2.32 4.51 -22.05
N THR A 218 2.88 3.31 -22.10
CA THR A 218 2.85 2.36 -20.98
C THR A 218 4.17 2.44 -20.23
N CYS A 219 4.10 2.62 -18.93
CA CYS A 219 5.24 2.60 -18.02
C CYS A 219 5.12 1.41 -17.08
N THR A 220 6.15 0.57 -17.04
CA THR A 220 6.23 -0.60 -16.16
C THR A 220 7.20 -0.32 -15.02
N TYR A 221 6.92 -0.89 -13.85
CA TYR A 221 7.78 -0.75 -12.68
C TYR A 221 8.75 -1.92 -12.61
N SER A 222 10.04 -1.62 -12.43
CA SER A 222 11.08 -2.62 -12.20
C SER A 222 11.59 -2.49 -10.76
N GLN A 223 11.38 -3.54 -9.97
CA GLN A 223 11.84 -3.58 -8.58
C GLN A 223 13.38 -3.44 -8.48
N PHE A 224 14.12 -3.99 -9.44
CA PHE A 224 15.59 -3.90 -9.47
C PHE A 224 16.11 -2.49 -9.80
N LEU A 225 15.38 -1.74 -10.63
CA LEU A 225 15.75 -0.34 -10.95
C LEU A 225 15.34 0.61 -9.83
N ALA A 226 14.27 0.30 -9.12
CA ALA A 226 13.66 1.22 -8.17
C ALA A 226 14.43 1.36 -6.86
N GLN A 227 14.91 0.25 -6.30
CA GLN A 227 15.55 0.26 -4.99
C GLN A 227 16.77 -0.66 -4.96
N LYS A 228 17.94 -0.07 -4.69
CA LYS A 228 19.17 -0.82 -4.38
C LYS A 228 19.13 -1.47 -3.00
N THR A 229 18.34 -0.89 -2.09
CA THR A 229 18.17 -1.33 -0.70
C THR A 229 16.68 -1.46 -0.38
N PRO A 230 16.24 -2.54 0.29
CA PRO A 230 14.85 -2.70 0.72
C PRO A 230 14.34 -1.52 1.58
N SER A 231 13.03 -1.29 1.58
CA SER A 231 12.38 -0.23 2.36
C SER A 231 11.69 -0.73 3.63
N CYS A 232 11.57 -2.05 3.81
CA CYS A 232 10.89 -2.65 4.94
C CYS A 232 11.47 -4.02 5.33
N CYS A 233 11.21 -4.42 6.57
CA CYS A 233 11.57 -5.73 7.10
C CYS A 233 10.45 -6.32 7.97
N VAL A 234 10.50 -7.63 8.21
CA VAL A 234 9.51 -8.36 9.00
C VAL A 234 10.13 -8.93 10.26
N SER A 235 9.37 -8.89 11.35
CA SER A 235 9.67 -9.56 12.62
C SER A 235 8.50 -10.45 13.03
N LEU A 236 8.80 -11.59 13.64
CA LEU A 236 7.84 -12.65 13.91
C LEU A 236 7.84 -13.01 15.39
N SER A 237 6.67 -13.30 15.94
CA SER A 237 6.51 -13.81 17.30
C SER A 237 5.27 -14.69 17.41
N SER A 238 5.21 -15.52 18.45
CA SER A 238 4.05 -16.36 18.74
C SER A 238 3.80 -16.48 20.24
N PHE A 239 2.60 -16.88 20.62
CA PHE A 239 2.25 -17.14 22.03
C PHE A 239 2.92 -18.38 22.63
N TYR A 240 3.51 -19.22 21.79
CA TYR A 240 4.13 -20.49 22.18
C TYR A 240 5.67 -20.43 22.15
N ASN A 241 6.25 -19.26 21.89
CA ASN A 241 7.68 -19.03 21.92
C ASN A 241 7.96 -17.69 22.58
N ASP A 242 8.75 -17.71 23.64
CA ASP A 242 9.07 -16.51 24.44
C ASP A 242 10.03 -15.55 23.73
N THR A 243 10.67 -16.00 22.63
CA THR A 243 11.62 -15.20 21.86
C THR A 243 10.96 -14.56 20.63
N ILE A 244 11.29 -13.29 20.40
CA ILE A 244 10.89 -12.56 19.20
C ILE A 244 11.98 -12.72 18.14
N VAL A 245 11.58 -13.18 16.95
CA VAL A 245 12.44 -13.21 15.78
C VAL A 245 12.45 -11.83 15.18
N ASN A 246 13.51 -11.08 15.45
CA ASN A 246 13.66 -9.72 14.99
C ASN A 246 13.91 -9.64 13.48
N CYS A 247 13.72 -8.45 12.92
CA CYS A 247 14.19 -8.18 11.56
C CYS A 247 15.68 -8.50 11.43
N PRO A 248 16.13 -9.11 10.32
CA PRO A 248 17.55 -9.32 10.08
C PRO A 248 18.33 -7.99 10.17
N THR A 249 19.49 -8.05 10.81
CA THR A 249 20.39 -6.91 10.95
C THR A 249 20.77 -6.37 9.58
N CYS A 250 20.78 -5.05 9.43
CA CYS A 250 21.15 -4.36 8.20
C CYS A 250 20.25 -4.66 6.98
N SER A 251 18.99 -5.08 7.20
CA SER A 251 18.01 -5.38 6.15
C SER A 251 17.87 -4.25 5.11
N CYS A 252 17.88 -2.99 5.53
CA CYS A 252 17.72 -1.83 4.64
C CYS A 252 19.03 -1.07 4.39
N GLY A 253 20.17 -1.74 4.59
CA GLY A 253 21.50 -1.20 4.35
C GLY A 253 22.11 -0.53 5.58
N CYS A 254 23.15 -1.13 6.14
CA CYS A 254 24.03 -0.47 7.09
C CYS A 254 25.19 0.20 6.36
N GLN A 255 25.62 1.36 6.84
CA GLN A 255 26.88 1.95 6.39
C GLN A 255 28.04 1.32 7.18
N ASN A 256 29.07 0.89 6.46
CA ASN A 256 30.34 0.54 7.08
C ASN A 256 31.07 1.85 7.44
N ASN A 257 31.14 2.17 8.74
CA ASN A 257 31.99 3.19 9.35
C ASN A 257 31.86 4.66 8.85
N GLY A 258 31.15 5.49 9.62
CA GLY A 258 31.75 6.71 10.21
C GLY A 258 31.81 8.05 9.45
N THR A 259 31.51 8.18 8.15
CA THR A 259 31.81 9.47 7.46
C THR A 259 30.73 10.04 6.53
N SER A 260 29.44 9.76 6.78
CA SER A 260 28.36 10.55 6.18
C SER A 260 27.42 11.09 7.27
N PRO A 261 27.22 12.41 7.39
CA PRO A 261 26.18 12.96 8.25
C PRO A 261 24.82 12.49 7.72
N GLY A 262 24.07 11.67 8.48
CA GLY A 262 22.68 11.31 8.15
C GLY A 262 22.34 9.83 7.96
N SER A 263 23.09 8.86 8.53
CA SER A 263 22.73 7.43 8.39
C SER A 263 21.44 7.06 9.15
N CYS A 264 21.31 7.51 10.40
CA CYS A 264 20.11 7.42 11.23
C CYS A 264 20.21 8.42 12.40
N VAL A 265 19.10 8.64 13.11
CA VAL A 265 19.08 9.51 14.29
C VAL A 265 18.40 8.79 15.46
N ASN A 266 18.92 8.94 16.67
CA ASN A 266 18.27 8.43 17.87
C ASN A 266 17.14 9.39 18.29
N GLU A 267 16.05 8.84 18.85
CA GLU A 267 14.86 9.59 19.26
C GLU A 267 15.18 10.70 20.28
N ASN A 268 16.10 10.45 21.20
CA ASN A 268 16.49 11.40 22.25
C ASN A 268 17.65 12.32 21.85
N SER A 269 17.94 12.42 20.54
CA SER A 269 19.06 13.24 20.07
C SER A 269 18.70 14.74 20.09
N PRO A 270 19.58 15.62 20.62
CA PRO A 270 19.34 17.07 20.64
C PRO A 270 19.30 17.70 19.23
N TYR A 271 19.88 17.03 18.22
CA TYR A 271 19.90 17.51 16.83
C TYR A 271 18.78 16.91 15.97
N LEU A 272 17.86 16.11 16.53
CA LEU A 272 16.80 15.45 15.77
C LEU A 272 16.00 16.42 14.91
N GLN A 273 15.55 17.54 15.49
CA GLN A 273 14.74 18.51 14.75
C GLN A 273 15.53 19.14 13.59
N SER A 274 16.79 19.50 13.82
CA SER A 274 17.66 20.01 12.75
C SER A 274 17.95 18.96 11.66
N ALA A 275 17.99 17.67 12.01
CA ALA A 275 18.12 16.60 11.03
C ALA A 275 16.83 16.41 10.24
N ILE A 276 15.65 16.52 10.85
CA ILE A 276 14.36 16.46 10.16
C ILE A 276 14.24 17.59 9.14
N ASP A 277 14.57 18.81 9.54
CA ASP A 277 14.49 20.02 8.71
C ASP A 277 15.70 20.22 7.79
N GLY A 278 16.72 19.37 7.91
CA GLY A 278 17.95 19.43 7.15
C GLY A 278 17.81 19.07 5.66
N PRO A 279 18.94 19.07 4.94
CA PRO A 279 18.98 18.70 3.52
C PRO A 279 18.39 17.29 3.32
N GLY A 280 17.53 17.16 2.31
CA GLY A 280 16.85 15.90 1.97
C GLY A 280 15.37 15.83 2.34
N LYS A 281 14.86 16.74 3.19
CA LYS A 281 13.40 16.86 3.49
C LYS A 281 12.57 17.01 2.22
N TRP A 282 12.98 17.94 1.35
CA TRP A 282 12.28 18.25 0.10
C TRP A 282 12.50 17.21 -1.01
N THR A 283 13.56 16.40 -0.91
CA THR A 283 13.85 15.35 -1.89
C THR A 283 13.19 14.02 -1.53
N GLY A 284 12.50 13.94 -0.38
CA GLY A 284 11.86 12.71 0.11
C GLY A 284 12.84 11.62 0.54
N GLN A 285 14.09 11.99 0.85
CA GLN A 285 15.07 11.01 1.35
C GLN A 285 14.70 10.59 2.78
N PRO A 286 14.58 9.28 3.06
CA PRO A 286 14.17 8.80 4.37
C PRO A 286 15.21 9.15 5.42
N LEU A 287 14.75 9.59 6.60
CA LEU A 287 15.58 9.77 7.78
C LEU A 287 15.07 8.81 8.84
N VAL A 288 15.84 7.74 9.11
CA VAL A 288 15.35 6.64 9.96
C VAL A 288 15.86 6.72 11.39
N GLN A 289 15.08 6.17 12.32
CA GLN A 289 15.52 5.88 13.67
C GLN A 289 16.61 4.83 13.66
N CYS A 290 17.67 5.04 14.45
CA CYS A 290 18.74 4.07 14.57
C CYS A 290 18.22 2.77 15.19
N THR A 291 18.30 1.70 14.41
CA THR A 291 17.89 0.34 14.76
C THR A 291 18.89 -0.64 14.15
N SER A 292 18.92 -1.88 14.62
CA SER A 292 19.82 -2.89 14.03
C SER A 292 19.48 -3.23 12.57
N HIS A 293 18.23 -3.02 12.12
CA HIS A 293 17.76 -3.33 10.77
C HIS A 293 17.81 -2.14 9.80
N MET A 294 17.85 -0.90 10.32
CA MET A 294 17.93 0.35 9.55
C MET A 294 16.77 0.60 8.56
N CYS A 295 15.65 -0.08 8.75
CA CYS A 295 14.50 -0.01 7.84
C CYS A 295 13.53 1.11 8.23
N PRO A 296 13.04 1.91 7.25
CA PRO A 296 11.96 2.87 7.45
C PRO A 296 10.68 2.24 8.00
N ILE A 297 10.35 1.02 7.58
CA ILE A 297 9.14 0.31 8.02
C ILE A 297 9.50 -1.05 8.59
N ARG A 298 8.84 -1.41 9.70
CA ARG A 298 8.84 -2.77 10.24
C ARG A 298 7.41 -3.29 10.30
N ILE A 299 7.20 -4.49 9.77
CA ILE A 299 5.97 -5.25 10.00
C ILE A 299 6.24 -6.31 11.05
N HIS A 300 5.48 -6.28 12.13
CA HIS A 300 5.50 -7.31 13.17
C HIS A 300 4.29 -8.20 13.03
N TRP A 301 4.52 -9.50 12.82
CA TRP A 301 3.49 -10.53 12.74
C TRP A 301 3.52 -11.38 14.00
N HIS A 302 2.47 -11.24 14.81
CA HIS A 302 2.36 -11.92 16.09
C HIS A 302 1.21 -12.93 16.07
N VAL A 303 1.51 -14.22 16.24
CA VAL A 303 0.50 -15.26 16.46
C VAL A 303 0.05 -15.19 17.91
N LYS A 304 -1.10 -14.55 18.16
CA LYS A 304 -1.53 -14.14 19.50
C LYS A 304 -2.19 -15.26 20.29
N LEU A 305 -3.14 -15.96 19.68
CA LEU A 305 -3.92 -16.99 20.35
C LEU A 305 -4.40 -18.05 19.37
N ASN A 306 -4.62 -19.25 19.89
CA ASN A 306 -5.08 -20.41 19.15
C ASN A 306 -6.37 -20.97 19.76
N TYR A 307 -7.53 -20.66 19.17
CA TYR A 307 -8.83 -21.21 19.56
C TYR A 307 -9.05 -22.58 18.92
N LYS A 308 -10.15 -23.27 19.26
CA LYS A 308 -10.47 -24.58 18.67
C LYS A 308 -10.61 -24.51 17.14
N GLU A 309 -11.39 -23.54 16.65
CA GLU A 309 -11.72 -23.42 15.22
C GLU A 309 -10.97 -22.30 14.50
N TYR A 310 -10.35 -21.39 15.25
CA TYR A 310 -9.73 -20.18 14.72
C TYR A 310 -8.38 -19.93 15.34
N TRP A 311 -7.54 -19.17 14.66
CA TRP A 311 -6.34 -18.60 15.25
C TRP A 311 -6.30 -17.10 14.98
N ARG A 312 -5.72 -16.37 15.93
CA ARG A 312 -5.72 -14.92 15.95
C ARG A 312 -4.30 -14.42 15.71
N VAL A 313 -4.14 -13.62 14.68
CA VAL A 313 -2.89 -12.93 14.36
C VAL A 313 -3.06 -11.45 14.67
N LYS A 314 -2.04 -10.84 15.26
CA LYS A 314 -1.92 -9.39 15.37
C LYS A 314 -0.81 -8.91 14.44
N ILE A 315 -1.15 -7.99 13.55
CA ILE A 315 -0.21 -7.31 12.66
C ILE A 315 0.04 -5.92 13.23
N THR A 316 1.31 -5.53 13.34
CA THR A 316 1.71 -4.17 13.74
C THR A 316 2.69 -3.61 12.73
N ILE A 317 2.30 -2.54 12.05
CA ILE A 317 3.15 -1.77 11.14
C ILE A 317 3.73 -0.63 11.94
N THR A 318 5.06 -0.51 11.98
CA THR A 318 5.77 0.57 12.68
C THR A 318 6.55 1.39 11.67
N ASN A 319 6.38 2.70 11.71
CA ASN A 319 7.14 3.67 10.95
C ASN A 319 8.32 4.19 11.78
N PHE A 320 9.52 4.00 11.26
CA PHE A 320 10.78 4.48 11.82
C PHE A 320 11.34 5.68 11.02
N ASN A 321 10.61 6.20 10.03
CA ASN A 321 11.00 7.37 9.26
C ASN A 321 10.51 8.67 9.93
N TYR A 322 11.42 9.59 10.25
CA TYR A 322 11.11 10.89 10.84
C TYR A 322 10.60 11.93 9.84
N ARG A 323 10.83 11.74 8.54
CA ARG A 323 10.51 12.74 7.50
C ARG A 323 9.29 12.39 6.67
N MET A 324 8.72 11.21 6.85
CA MET A 324 7.72 10.67 5.93
C MET A 324 6.54 10.06 6.69
N ASN A 325 5.35 10.54 6.33
CA ASN A 325 4.09 9.92 6.69
C ASN A 325 3.64 9.04 5.52
N TYR A 326 3.02 7.91 5.83
CA TYR A 326 2.40 7.06 4.81
C TYR A 326 0.89 7.20 4.87
N THR A 327 0.35 8.00 3.95
CA THR A 327 -1.10 8.09 3.71
C THR A 327 -1.53 6.95 2.81
N GLN A 328 -2.71 6.38 3.06
CA GLN A 328 -3.30 5.32 2.24
C GLN A 328 -2.36 4.13 2.06
N TRP A 329 -1.56 3.85 3.10
CA TRP A 329 -0.64 2.73 3.11
C TRP A 329 -1.40 1.42 2.85
N ASN A 330 -0.70 0.47 2.24
CA ASN A 330 -1.21 -0.89 2.07
C ASN A 330 -0.13 -1.92 2.41
N LEU A 331 -0.62 -3.09 2.82
CA LEU A 331 0.15 -4.25 3.19
C LEU A 331 -0.36 -5.42 2.37
N VAL A 332 0.51 -6.07 1.60
CA VAL A 332 0.18 -7.33 0.94
C VAL A 332 0.92 -8.44 1.64
N ALA A 333 0.24 -9.52 1.96
CA ALA A 333 0.87 -10.71 2.49
C ALA A 333 0.49 -11.91 1.64
N GLN A 334 1.41 -12.86 1.54
CA GLN A 334 1.16 -14.19 0.98
C GLN A 334 1.16 -15.21 2.11
N HIS A 335 0.03 -15.89 2.32
CA HIS A 335 -0.15 -16.96 3.28
C HIS A 335 -1.15 -17.99 2.74
N PRO A 336 -0.84 -19.29 2.80
CA PRO A 336 -1.74 -20.35 2.31
C PRO A 336 -3.18 -20.33 2.86
N ASN A 337 -3.42 -19.74 4.04
CA ASN A 337 -4.71 -19.78 4.74
C ASN A 337 -5.56 -18.51 4.53
N PHE A 338 -5.19 -17.64 3.59
CA PHE A 338 -5.98 -16.43 3.28
C PHE A 338 -7.28 -16.70 2.52
N ASN A 339 -7.45 -17.90 1.97
CA ASN A 339 -8.74 -18.39 1.50
C ASN A 339 -9.81 -18.44 2.62
N ASN A 340 -9.39 -18.48 3.89
CA ASN A 340 -10.25 -18.74 5.06
C ASN A 340 -10.28 -17.58 6.08
N ILE A 341 -10.11 -16.33 5.61
CA ILE A 341 -10.28 -15.14 6.45
C ILE A 341 -11.73 -15.04 6.89
N THR A 342 -11.96 -15.07 8.20
CA THR A 342 -13.32 -15.05 8.77
C THR A 342 -13.70 -13.66 9.26
N GLN A 343 -12.77 -12.99 9.95
CA GLN A 343 -12.98 -11.65 10.48
C GLN A 343 -11.68 -10.86 10.42
N LEU A 344 -11.84 -9.56 10.15
CA LEU A 344 -10.77 -8.58 10.10
C LEU A 344 -11.14 -7.43 11.03
N PHE A 345 -10.20 -7.02 11.88
CA PHE A 345 -10.38 -5.90 12.78
C PHE A 345 -9.57 -4.71 12.30
N SER A 346 -10.18 -3.52 12.22
CA SER A 346 -9.49 -2.24 12.01
C SER A 346 -8.78 -2.01 10.66
N PHE A 347 -8.70 -2.98 9.74
CA PHE A 347 -8.22 -2.78 8.36
C PHE A 347 -9.33 -3.12 7.35
N ASN A 348 -9.17 -2.65 6.13
CA ASN A 348 -9.89 -3.16 4.96
C ASN A 348 -9.12 -4.34 4.35
N TYR A 349 -9.80 -5.21 3.60
CA TYR A 349 -9.13 -6.27 2.84
C TYR A 349 -9.66 -6.45 1.43
N LYS A 350 -8.79 -6.98 0.58
CA LYS A 350 -9.15 -7.51 -0.73
C LYS A 350 -8.23 -8.70 -1.05
N PRO A 351 -8.79 -9.87 -1.39
CA PRO A 351 -7.97 -10.98 -1.89
C PRO A 351 -7.37 -10.59 -3.25
N LEU A 352 -6.11 -10.97 -3.48
CA LEU A 352 -5.43 -10.80 -4.77
C LEU A 352 -5.23 -12.17 -5.41
N THR A 353 -5.60 -12.28 -6.68
CA THR A 353 -5.54 -13.53 -7.45
C THR A 353 -4.75 -13.32 -8.75
N PRO A 354 -3.43 -13.06 -8.66
CA PRO A 354 -2.62 -12.64 -9.81
C PRO A 354 -2.59 -13.66 -10.95
N TYR A 355 -2.78 -14.95 -10.65
CA TYR A 355 -2.80 -16.06 -11.63
C TYR A 355 -4.20 -16.65 -11.83
N GLY A 356 -5.25 -15.86 -11.55
CA GLY A 356 -6.64 -16.29 -11.64
C GLY A 356 -7.15 -17.00 -10.39
N SER A 357 -8.39 -17.51 -10.43
CA SER A 357 -9.15 -17.99 -9.27
C SER A 357 -8.66 -19.29 -8.62
N LYS A 358 -7.55 -19.88 -9.11
CA LYS A 358 -7.03 -21.16 -8.60
C LYS A 358 -6.19 -21.02 -7.33
N ILE A 359 -5.57 -19.86 -7.10
CA ILE A 359 -4.69 -19.62 -5.94
C ILE A 359 -5.12 -18.31 -5.27
N ASN A 360 -5.65 -18.42 -4.05
CA ASN A 360 -6.13 -17.32 -3.22
C ASN A 360 -5.28 -17.18 -1.95
N ASP A 361 -3.97 -17.30 -2.10
CA ASP A 361 -3.00 -17.28 -1.01
C ASP A 361 -2.49 -15.87 -0.70
N THR A 362 -2.98 -14.84 -1.40
CA THR A 362 -2.48 -13.48 -1.30
C THR A 362 -3.62 -12.53 -0.93
N ALA A 363 -3.38 -11.68 0.07
CA ALA A 363 -4.35 -10.70 0.54
C ALA A 363 -3.71 -9.32 0.66
N MET A 364 -4.43 -8.30 0.21
CA MET A 364 -4.10 -6.88 0.41
C MET A 364 -4.93 -6.33 1.55
N PHE A 365 -4.27 -5.59 2.44
CA PHE A 365 -4.84 -4.87 3.57
C PHE A 365 -4.49 -3.39 3.49
N TRP A 366 -5.38 -2.52 3.94
CA TRP A 366 -5.11 -1.08 4.02
C TRP A 366 -5.93 -0.44 5.15
N GLY A 367 -5.52 0.76 5.56
CA GLY A 367 -6.22 1.50 6.62
C GLY A 367 -7.66 1.88 6.26
N VAL A 368 -8.50 2.03 7.30
CA VAL A 368 -9.84 2.59 7.21
C VAL A 368 -9.72 4.11 7.20
N LYS A 369 -10.42 4.75 6.24
CA LYS A 369 -10.41 6.22 6.07
C LYS A 369 -10.81 6.91 7.37
N PHE A 370 -10.08 7.96 7.74
CA PHE A 370 -10.29 8.75 8.97
C PHE A 370 -10.06 8.00 10.29
N TYR A 371 -9.43 6.81 10.26
CA TYR A 371 -9.12 6.05 11.45
C TYR A 371 -7.63 5.71 11.53
N ASN A 372 -7.15 4.89 10.58
CA ASN A 372 -5.75 4.45 10.53
C ASN A 372 -5.21 4.40 9.10
N ASP A 373 -5.82 5.16 8.18
CA ASP A 373 -5.33 5.38 6.83
C ASP A 373 -4.10 6.31 6.75
N LEU A 374 -3.72 6.92 7.87
CA LEU A 374 -2.50 7.70 8.02
C LEU A 374 -1.56 7.03 9.02
N LEU A 375 -0.41 6.57 8.55
CA LEU A 375 0.69 6.10 9.39
C LEU A 375 1.67 7.27 9.56
N MET A 376 1.65 7.86 10.75
CA MET A 376 2.50 9.00 11.09
C MET A 376 3.98 8.62 11.10
N GLN A 377 4.84 9.62 10.99
CA GLN A 377 6.29 9.54 11.19
C GLN A 377 6.67 8.88 12.52
N ALA A 378 7.94 8.52 12.64
CA ALA A 378 8.47 7.85 13.83
C ALA A 378 8.13 8.58 15.14
N GLY A 379 7.69 7.80 16.12
CA GLY A 379 7.25 8.26 17.43
C GLY A 379 6.12 7.40 18.01
N PRO A 380 5.50 7.81 19.12
CA PRO A 380 4.46 7.02 19.82
C PRO A 380 3.23 6.70 18.96
N LEU A 381 2.91 7.56 18.00
CA LEU A 381 1.78 7.41 17.07
C LEU A 381 2.21 6.86 15.70
N GLY A 382 3.49 6.52 15.53
CA GLY A 382 4.05 5.98 14.29
C GLY A 382 3.76 4.49 14.09
N ASN A 383 2.61 3.98 14.55
CA ASN A 383 2.24 2.59 14.33
C ASN A 383 0.76 2.42 13.96
N ALA A 384 0.47 1.36 13.20
CA ALA A 384 -0.86 0.90 12.89
C ALA A 384 -0.99 -0.57 13.25
N GLN A 385 -2.08 -0.94 13.92
CA GLN A 385 -2.30 -2.30 14.40
C GLN A 385 -3.64 -2.84 13.92
N SER A 386 -3.66 -4.14 13.63
CA SER A 386 -4.87 -4.88 13.27
C SER A 386 -4.77 -6.31 13.78
N GLU A 387 -5.93 -6.94 13.92
CA GLU A 387 -6.02 -8.36 14.21
C GLU A 387 -6.79 -9.06 13.08
N LEU A 388 -6.32 -10.27 12.77
CA LEU A 388 -6.94 -11.20 11.83
C LEU A 388 -7.45 -12.41 12.60
N LEU A 389 -8.65 -12.86 12.27
CA LEU A 389 -9.15 -14.16 12.68
C LEU A 389 -9.23 -15.07 11.44
N LEU A 390 -8.42 -16.13 11.49
CA LEU A 390 -8.28 -17.08 10.41
C LEU A 390 -8.89 -18.40 10.86
N ARG A 391 -9.80 -18.96 10.04
CA ARG A 391 -10.38 -20.27 10.30
C ARG A 391 -9.32 -21.34 10.07
N LYS A 392 -9.30 -22.35 10.93
CA LYS A 392 -8.46 -23.52 10.74
C LYS A 392 -9.13 -24.49 9.80
N ASP A 393 -8.39 -24.91 8.78
CA ASP A 393 -8.70 -26.14 8.07
C ASP A 393 -7.93 -27.27 8.73
N SER A 394 -8.61 -28.32 9.19
CA SER A 394 -7.96 -29.47 9.83
C SER A 394 -7.05 -30.25 8.88
N LYS A 395 -7.16 -30.04 7.56
CA LYS A 395 -6.29 -30.67 6.56
C LYS A 395 -4.97 -29.93 6.35
N ASP A 396 -4.98 -28.61 6.50
CA ASP A 396 -3.85 -27.76 6.12
C ASP A 396 -3.17 -27.09 7.32
N PHE A 397 -3.89 -26.88 8.42
CA PHE A 397 -3.38 -26.16 9.58
C PHE A 397 -2.35 -27.00 10.34
N THR A 398 -1.13 -26.47 10.42
CA THR A 398 -0.06 -27.01 11.28
C THR A 398 0.72 -25.88 11.92
N PHE A 399 1.43 -26.19 13.02
CA PHE A 399 2.44 -25.31 13.59
C PHE A 399 3.85 -25.66 13.16
N ASP A 400 4.00 -26.73 12.39
CA ASP A 400 5.29 -27.20 11.89
C ASP A 400 5.88 -26.18 10.93
N LYS A 401 7.21 -26.02 11.02
CA LYS A 401 8.01 -25.25 10.05
C LYS A 401 7.52 -23.82 9.82
N GLY A 402 6.88 -23.22 10.84
CA GLY A 402 6.44 -21.83 10.77
C GLY A 402 5.27 -21.57 9.81
N TRP A 403 4.41 -22.57 9.57
CA TRP A 403 3.24 -22.44 8.69
C TRP A 403 2.29 -21.28 9.06
N ALA A 404 2.24 -20.87 10.33
CA ALA A 404 1.43 -19.76 10.83
C ALA A 404 1.97 -18.35 10.45
N PHE A 405 3.06 -18.28 9.68
CA PHE A 405 3.71 -17.05 9.27
C PHE A 405 3.62 -16.85 7.76
N PRO A 406 3.54 -15.60 7.28
CA PRO A 406 3.47 -15.32 5.86
C PRO A 406 4.78 -15.73 5.17
N HIS A 407 4.66 -16.16 3.92
CA HIS A 407 5.82 -16.47 3.07
C HIS A 407 6.46 -15.21 2.51
N ARG A 408 5.65 -14.20 2.19
CA ARG A 408 6.08 -12.90 1.66
C ARG A 408 5.20 -11.79 2.20
N VAL A 409 5.80 -10.62 2.36
CA VAL A 409 5.13 -9.40 2.81
C VAL A 409 5.62 -8.23 1.98
N TYR A 410 4.69 -7.40 1.51
CA TYR A 410 4.98 -6.17 0.78
C TYR A 410 4.33 -5.00 1.48
N PHE A 411 5.02 -3.87 1.52
CA PHE A 411 4.49 -2.62 2.05
C PHE A 411 4.52 -1.54 0.96
N ASN A 412 3.38 -0.95 0.64
CA ASN A 412 3.22 0.00 -0.47
C ASN A 412 3.77 -0.51 -1.82
N GLY A 413 3.75 -1.83 -1.99
CA GLY A 413 4.29 -2.56 -3.14
C GLY A 413 5.76 -2.94 -3.06
N ASP A 414 6.53 -2.50 -2.08
CA ASP A 414 7.93 -2.93 -1.92
C ASP A 414 8.02 -4.23 -1.12
N ASN A 415 8.84 -5.17 -1.59
CA ASN A 415 9.03 -6.47 -0.93
C ASN A 415 9.86 -6.31 0.34
N CYS A 416 9.34 -6.78 1.47
CA CYS A 416 10.00 -6.68 2.75
C CYS A 416 10.93 -7.86 3.00
N VAL A 417 12.06 -7.60 3.68
CA VAL A 417 13.00 -8.64 4.08
C VAL A 417 12.38 -9.51 5.17
N MET A 418 12.18 -10.79 4.88
CA MET A 418 11.73 -11.80 5.83
C MET A 418 12.92 -12.36 6.62
N PRO A 419 12.74 -12.73 7.90
CA PRO A 419 13.70 -13.60 8.60
C PRO A 419 13.88 -14.93 7.85
N PRO A 420 15.00 -15.63 8.05
CA PRO A 420 15.19 -16.93 7.42
C PRO A 420 14.23 -17.96 8.06
N PRO A 421 13.68 -18.92 7.28
CA PRO A 421 12.64 -19.83 7.77
C PRO A 421 13.05 -20.72 8.95
N ASP A 422 14.34 -21.01 9.08
CA ASP A 422 14.93 -21.75 10.19
C ASP A 422 14.85 -21.00 11.52
N ALA A 423 14.72 -19.67 11.48
CA ALA A 423 14.54 -18.84 12.66
C ALA A 423 13.08 -18.69 13.09
N TYR A 424 12.09 -19.15 12.29
CA TYR A 424 10.67 -18.90 12.58
C TYR A 424 10.24 -19.51 13.91
N PRO A 425 9.36 -18.88 14.70
CA PRO A 425 8.89 -19.48 15.94
C PRO A 425 8.18 -20.83 15.68
N TRP A 426 8.79 -21.94 16.07
CA TRP A 426 8.17 -23.27 15.99
C TRP A 426 7.71 -23.74 17.37
N LEU A 427 6.65 -24.55 17.39
CA LEU A 427 6.27 -25.30 18.58
C LEU A 427 7.26 -26.45 18.76
N PRO A 428 7.98 -26.55 19.89
CA PRO A 428 8.85 -27.69 20.12
C PRO A 428 8.01 -28.98 20.15
N ASN A 429 8.46 -30.02 19.44
CA ASN A 429 7.82 -31.34 19.41
C ASN A 429 7.81 -32.08 20.76
N ALA A 430 8.37 -31.47 21.81
CA ALA A 430 8.46 -32.03 23.13
C ALA A 430 7.83 -31.07 24.14
N SER A 431 6.99 -31.61 25.02
CA SER A 431 6.73 -30.99 26.31
C SER A 431 8.06 -30.75 27.03
N PRO A 432 8.26 -29.60 27.70
CA PRO A 432 9.35 -29.49 28.66
C PRO A 432 9.19 -30.67 29.62
N LEU A 433 10.24 -31.49 29.76
CA LEU A 433 10.33 -32.41 30.88
C LEU A 433 10.26 -31.54 32.13
N THR A 434 9.06 -31.43 32.70
CA THR A 434 8.89 -31.01 34.08
C THR A 434 9.74 -31.99 34.87
N LYS A 435 10.94 -31.57 35.29
CA LYS A 435 11.64 -32.23 36.38
C LYS A 435 10.73 -32.03 37.60
N GLN A 436 9.73 -32.89 37.73
CA GLN A 436 9.03 -33.05 38.99
C GLN A 436 10.11 -33.47 39.99
N PRO A 437 10.33 -32.70 41.06
CA PRO A 437 11.09 -33.22 42.17
C PRO A 437 10.29 -34.41 42.70
N LEU A 438 10.88 -35.60 42.68
CA LEU A 438 10.37 -36.76 43.39
C LEU A 438 10.29 -36.39 44.88
N THR A 439 9.14 -35.90 45.33
CA THR A 439 8.84 -35.77 46.74
C THR A 439 8.27 -37.11 47.18
N LEU A 440 9.11 -37.86 47.90
CA LEU A 440 8.72 -39.08 48.60
C LEU A 440 7.67 -38.68 49.65
N SER A 441 6.42 -39.11 49.47
CA SER A 441 5.34 -38.88 50.43
C SER A 441 5.53 -39.77 51.67
N VAL A 442 6.21 -39.24 52.68
CA VAL A 442 6.16 -39.79 54.03
C VAL A 442 4.82 -39.39 54.65
N LEU A 443 3.91 -40.37 54.77
CA LEU A 443 2.69 -40.26 55.56
C LEU A 443 3.08 -40.08 57.04
N ARG A 444 3.02 -38.85 57.53
CA ARG A 444 3.05 -38.55 58.97
C ARG A 444 1.71 -37.92 59.35
N SER A 445 0.93 -38.69 60.10
CA SER A 445 -0.28 -38.24 60.79
C SER A 445 0.11 -37.19 61.83
N THR A 446 -0.30 -35.93 61.62
CA THR A 446 -0.36 -34.93 62.69
C THR A 446 -1.61 -34.06 62.55
N ARG A 447 -2.27 -33.99 63.69
CA ARG A 447 -3.51 -33.32 64.09
C ARG A 447 -3.57 -31.84 63.70
N GLU A 448 -4.80 -31.38 63.45
CA GLU A 448 -5.22 -30.01 63.13
C GLU A 448 -4.62 -28.93 64.04
N GLN A 449 -4.17 -27.83 63.43
CA GLN A 449 -4.24 -26.47 64.00
C GLN A 449 -4.09 -25.42 62.88
N MET A 450 -5.10 -24.57 62.72
CA MET A 450 -5.12 -23.43 61.80
C MET A 450 -4.10 -22.34 62.21
N PRO A 451 -3.37 -21.72 61.27
CA PRO A 451 -2.73 -20.43 61.49
C PRO A 451 -3.63 -19.24 61.02
N PRO A 452 -3.44 -18.04 61.58
CA PRO A 452 -4.38 -16.92 61.47
C PRO A 452 -4.29 -16.15 60.14
N MET A 453 -5.39 -15.48 59.79
CA MET A 453 -5.51 -14.53 58.67
C MET A 453 -4.57 -13.33 58.83
N VAL A 454 -3.71 -13.10 57.83
CA VAL A 454 -2.91 -11.87 57.69
C VAL A 454 -3.65 -10.91 56.76
N TRP A 455 -3.98 -9.73 57.29
CA TRP A 455 -4.55 -8.62 56.53
C TRP A 455 -3.44 -7.78 55.90
N TYR A 456 -3.46 -7.61 54.58
CA TYR A 456 -2.66 -6.58 53.89
C TYR A 456 -3.54 -5.37 53.54
N LYS A 457 -3.14 -4.22 54.07
CA LYS A 457 -3.75 -2.89 53.92
C LYS A 457 -2.99 -2.17 52.78
N TYR A 458 -3.66 -1.79 51.70
CA TYR A 458 -3.08 -0.92 50.67
C TYR A 458 -3.39 0.56 50.95
N PRO A 459 -2.41 1.49 50.82
CA PRO A 459 -2.63 2.93 51.00
C PRO A 459 -3.34 3.56 49.80
N ARG A 460 -4.12 4.62 50.07
CA ARG A 460 -4.86 5.44 49.10
C ARG A 460 -4.41 6.89 49.25
N GLU A 461 -3.79 7.45 48.21
CA GLU A 461 -3.63 8.87 47.81
C GLU A 461 -2.69 8.84 46.57
N GLU A 462 -2.87 9.52 45.43
CA GLU A 462 -3.34 10.88 45.14
C GLU A 462 -4.04 10.96 43.76
N LEU A 463 -5.13 11.74 43.68
CA LEU A 463 -5.49 12.59 42.52
C LEU A 463 -6.64 13.51 42.97
N LYS A 464 -6.25 14.65 43.55
CA LYS A 464 -7.08 15.85 43.71
C LYS A 464 -6.36 16.99 43.00
N ASP A 465 -7.08 17.62 42.08
CA ASP A 465 -7.09 19.04 41.68
C ASP A 465 -7.69 19.06 40.26
N ALA A 466 -8.85 19.67 40.00
CA ALA A 466 -9.17 21.07 40.26
C ALA A 466 -10.65 21.31 40.62
N VAL A 467 -10.89 22.52 41.13
CA VAL A 467 -11.94 22.94 42.06
C VAL A 467 -12.81 24.08 41.47
N LYS A 468 -14.09 24.14 41.91
CA LYS A 468 -15.07 25.27 41.92
C LYS A 468 -15.63 25.76 40.56
N TRP A 469 -16.93 26.08 40.41
CA TRP A 469 -17.79 27.07 41.11
C TRP A 469 -19.29 26.65 41.00
N LYS A 470 -20.12 26.66 42.06
CA LYS A 470 -20.93 27.72 42.72
C LYS A 470 -22.11 28.31 41.89
N ASP A 471 -23.30 28.23 42.49
CA ASP A 471 -24.65 28.55 41.98
C ASP A 471 -24.91 30.03 41.62
N GLY A 472 -25.88 30.29 40.70
CA GLY A 472 -26.58 31.58 40.59
C GLY A 472 -27.16 32.00 39.23
N TRP A 473 -28.43 31.66 38.96
CA TRP A 473 -29.53 32.44 38.33
C TRP A 473 -29.29 33.47 37.18
N PHE A 474 -29.94 33.23 36.02
CA PHE A 474 -30.64 34.18 35.10
C PHE A 474 -31.40 33.31 34.07
N SER A 475 -32.73 33.13 34.12
CA SER A 475 -33.87 33.93 33.59
C SER A 475 -33.91 34.18 32.06
N HIS A 476 -35.11 33.96 31.49
CA HIS A 476 -35.61 34.14 30.09
C HIS A 476 -35.23 33.07 29.05
N SER A 477 -36.04 32.67 28.07
CA SER A 477 -37.49 32.58 27.82
C SER A 477 -37.63 32.13 26.34
N PHE A 478 -38.49 31.11 26.10
CA PHE A 478 -39.33 30.89 24.91
C PHE A 478 -38.84 30.23 23.58
N TRP A 479 -39.41 29.04 23.33
CA TRP A 479 -40.02 28.40 22.13
C TRP A 479 -39.36 28.35 20.72
N PHE A 480 -39.30 27.16 20.07
CA PHE A 480 -40.34 26.61 19.15
C PHE A 480 -39.89 25.25 18.51
N VAL A 481 -40.79 24.26 18.57
CA VAL A 481 -41.25 23.25 17.56
C VAL A 481 -40.27 22.54 16.59
N GLY A 482 -40.24 21.20 16.71
CA GLY A 482 -40.72 20.28 15.66
C GLY A 482 -39.79 19.79 14.54
N GLN A 483 -39.71 18.46 14.45
CA GLN A 483 -40.10 17.65 13.27
C GLN A 483 -38.99 16.72 12.71
N LEU A 484 -38.99 15.48 13.20
CA LEU A 484 -38.35 14.33 12.57
C LEU A 484 -39.42 13.55 11.79
N HIS A 485 -39.40 13.69 10.46
CA HIS A 485 -40.18 12.86 9.56
C HIS A 485 -39.48 11.50 9.39
N PHE A 486 -40.15 10.43 9.85
CA PHE A 486 -39.93 9.08 9.37
C PHE A 486 -41.22 8.64 8.69
N GLN A 487 -41.15 8.40 7.38
CA GLN A 487 -42.24 7.79 6.63
C GLN A 487 -41.72 6.49 6.00
N ALA A 488 -42.41 5.42 6.37
CA ALA A 488 -42.13 4.04 6.02
C ALA A 488 -42.79 3.62 4.70
N SER A 489 -42.66 2.32 4.41
CA SER A 489 -43.52 1.49 3.54
C SER A 489 -43.04 1.31 2.08
N LEU A 490 -43.09 0.13 1.44
CA LEU A 490 -43.86 -1.09 1.71
C LEU A 490 -43.35 -2.34 0.95
N SER A 491 -43.73 -3.50 1.49
CA SER A 491 -44.12 -4.76 0.81
C SER A 491 -42.99 -5.76 0.46
N LEU A 492 -43.13 -7.06 0.70
CA LEU A 492 -44.28 -7.91 0.36
C LEU A 492 -44.44 -9.16 1.28
N ASN A 493 -45.70 -9.43 1.63
CA ASN A 493 -46.42 -10.70 1.85
C ASN A 493 -46.22 -11.61 3.08
N LEU A 494 -47.26 -11.52 3.91
CA LEU A 494 -47.91 -12.50 4.79
C LEU A 494 -48.41 -13.75 4.04
N THR A 495 -48.30 -14.92 4.67
CA THR A 495 -49.41 -15.91 4.72
C THR A 495 -49.28 -16.89 5.89
N ILE A 496 -50.14 -16.66 6.89
CA ILE A 496 -51.06 -17.66 7.49
C ILE A 496 -50.43 -18.67 8.49
N LEU A 497 -50.60 -18.43 9.80
CA LEU A 497 -51.71 -18.86 10.69
C LEU A 497 -51.28 -20.15 11.43
N THR A 498 -51.48 -20.36 12.74
CA THR A 498 -52.64 -20.01 13.56
C THR A 498 -52.31 -20.36 15.03
N ILE A 499 -52.83 -19.55 16.00
CA ILE A 499 -53.50 -19.99 17.26
C ILE A 499 -52.58 -20.41 18.43
N PHE A 500 -52.63 -19.90 19.68
CA PHE A 500 -53.51 -18.99 20.42
C PHE A 500 -52.91 -18.69 21.83
N PHE A 501 -53.48 -17.69 22.53
CA PHE A 501 -53.57 -17.47 24.00
C PHE A 501 -52.30 -17.11 24.81
N HIS A 502 -52.18 -15.86 25.29
CA HIS A 502 -52.48 -15.40 26.67
C HIS A 502 -51.59 -15.99 27.77
N MET A 503 -50.67 -15.19 28.35
CA MET A 503 -50.82 -14.55 29.66
C MET A 503 -49.48 -13.94 30.12
N LEU A 504 -49.54 -12.70 30.58
CA LEU A 504 -48.55 -12.03 31.42
C LEU A 504 -48.65 -12.55 32.88
N VAL A 505 -47.78 -12.01 33.76
CA VAL A 505 -47.64 -12.21 35.22
C VAL A 505 -46.76 -13.45 35.55
N VAL A 506 -45.65 -13.40 36.29
CA VAL A 506 -45.43 -12.95 37.69
C VAL A 506 -43.92 -12.80 38.00
N VAL A 507 -43.53 -11.60 38.44
CA VAL A 507 -42.65 -11.22 39.58
C VAL A 507 -41.32 -11.94 39.85
N CYS A 508 -40.23 -11.15 39.83
CA CYS A 508 -39.24 -11.15 40.92
C CYS A 508 -38.88 -9.69 41.27
N SER A 509 -39.28 -9.28 42.48
CA SER A 509 -39.16 -7.94 43.04
C SER A 509 -37.87 -7.80 43.85
N ALA A 510 -37.21 -6.65 43.72
CA ALA A 510 -36.21 -6.17 44.66
C ALA A 510 -36.58 -4.75 45.14
N SER A 511 -36.64 -4.63 46.48
CA SER A 511 -36.38 -3.46 47.30
C SER A 511 -37.55 -2.52 47.69
N LYS A 512 -37.75 -2.50 49.02
CA LYS A 512 -37.94 -1.35 49.93
C LYS A 512 -39.22 -0.50 49.82
N GLN A 513 -39.84 0.01 50.88
CA GLN A 513 -39.85 -0.23 52.33
C GLN A 513 -40.96 0.70 52.88
N CYS A 514 -41.63 0.26 53.95
CA CYS A 514 -42.35 1.06 54.96
C CYS A 514 -43.68 1.76 54.62
N HIS A 515 -44.71 1.26 55.30
CA HIS A 515 -46.04 1.81 55.53
C HIS A 515 -46.03 2.98 56.54
N PRO A 516 -47.14 3.74 56.64
CA PRO A 516 -47.26 4.94 57.46
C PRO A 516 -47.92 4.68 58.81
N LYS A 517 -47.38 5.28 59.86
CA LYS A 517 -48.02 6.25 60.79
C LYS A 517 -47.11 6.52 61.97
#